data_AF-A0A0E0CL55-F1
#
_entry.id   AF-A0A0E0CL55-F1
#
_cell.length_a   1.000
_cell.length_b   1.000
_cell.length_c   1.000
_cell.angle_alpha   90.00
_cell.angle_beta   90.00
_cell.angle_gamma   90.00
#
_symmetry.space_group_name_H-M   'P 1'
#
loop_
_entity.id
_entity.type
_entity.pdbx_description
1 polymer ?
#
loop_
_entity_poly.entity_id
_entity_poly.type
_entity_poly.pdbx_seq_one_letter_code
_entity_poly.pdbx_strand_id
1 'polypeptide(L)'
;MRAMAGHGERIPTPNIPHSRFLPSSNDPHPTLDPFPLPPPPCYKLGSAPASSRRVTSRCCIALRPRSAQLGHPPNIMAQLKAARVADVPMALDVLAAGAPATAILAEVDAAGARSAAAGGGGGGQRFAVIGHRGKGMNALASPDRRMQEVKENTLRSFNEAARFPVDYVEFDVQVTKDGCPVIFHDNFIFTEEDGKILDKSVTDLQLEDFLLYGPQNGQGKGGKPLLRKLKDGRIVNWNVQSDDSVCTLQEAFEKVNPRLGFNIELKFDDNLEYQEEELTRILQAILKVVFEYAKDRPIIFSSFQPDAAQVMRKLQSTYPVYFLTNGGTEIYADVRRNSLEEAIKLCLASGMQGIVSEARGIFRHPAAVPKIKEANLSLLTYGTLNNVPEAVYMQHLMGVNGVIVDLVQEITEAVSELITVPEPDLNAENLSNGAAKDATTPNFSQREISFLLRLIPELVQ
;
A
#
# COMPACT_ATOMS: atom_id res chain seq x y z
N MET A 1 69.26 -33.87 27.28
CA MET A 1 68.16 -34.49 28.05
C MET A 1 67.16 -35.01 27.01
N ARG A 2 66.92 -36.34 26.87
CA ARG A 2 65.92 -37.16 27.61
C ARG A 2 64.52 -36.51 27.67
N ALA A 3 63.39 -37.16 27.33
CA ALA A 3 63.14 -38.51 26.79
C ALA A 3 61.63 -38.71 26.38
N MET A 4 61.31 -39.71 25.51
CA MET A 4 60.00 -40.44 25.37
C MET A 4 58.71 -39.61 25.04
N ALA A 5 57.52 -40.12 24.66
CA ALA A 5 57.00 -41.26 23.86
C ALA A 5 55.44 -41.09 23.71
N GLY A 6 54.65 -41.76 22.84
CA GLY A 6 54.91 -42.61 21.66
C GLY A 6 53.76 -43.58 21.26
N HIS A 7 53.48 -43.73 19.94
CA HIS A 7 52.79 -44.86 19.24
C HIS A 7 51.24 -45.05 19.20
N GLY A 8 50.80 -45.62 18.06
CA GLY A 8 49.45 -46.16 17.74
C GLY A 8 48.57 -45.26 16.84
N GLU A 9 47.92 -45.69 15.76
CA GLU A 9 47.97 -46.94 14.94
C GLU A 9 47.31 -46.66 13.55
N ARG A 10 47.48 -47.51 12.51
CA ARG A 10 46.88 -47.34 11.16
C ARG A 10 45.95 -48.50 10.76
N ILE A 11 44.74 -48.22 10.25
CA ILE A 11 43.99 -49.08 9.31
C ILE A 11 43.10 -48.19 8.39
N PRO A 12 42.51 -48.66 7.26
CA PRO A 12 42.74 -47.99 5.96
C PRO A 12 41.49 -47.48 5.22
N THR A 13 41.73 -46.60 4.24
CA THR A 13 40.73 -46.06 3.30
C THR A 13 40.41 -47.03 2.13
N PRO A 14 39.14 -47.23 1.76
CA PRO A 14 38.77 -48.01 0.56
C PRO A 14 38.88 -47.21 -0.75
N ASN A 15 39.23 -47.91 -1.83
CA ASN A 15 39.45 -47.34 -3.18
C ASN A 15 38.15 -47.01 -3.93
N ILE A 16 38.22 -45.96 -4.77
CA ILE A 16 37.22 -45.59 -5.77
C ILE A 16 37.52 -46.31 -7.10
N PRO A 17 36.53 -46.94 -7.77
CA PRO A 17 36.68 -47.40 -9.15
C PRO A 17 36.12 -46.39 -10.17
N HIS A 18 36.93 -46.03 -11.17
CA HIS A 18 36.47 -45.31 -12.37
C HIS A 18 35.79 -46.26 -13.38
N SER A 19 34.68 -45.82 -13.98
CA SER A 19 34.22 -46.28 -15.31
C SER A 19 33.47 -45.13 -15.99
N ARG A 20 34.04 -44.55 -17.06
CA ARG A 20 33.88 -44.86 -18.51
C ARG A 20 32.63 -44.24 -19.15
N PHE A 21 32.87 -43.23 -20.00
CA PHE A 21 32.00 -42.76 -21.08
C PHE A 21 31.62 -43.87 -22.05
N LEU A 22 30.44 -43.78 -22.68
CA LEU A 22 30.16 -44.01 -24.12
C LEU A 22 28.80 -43.34 -24.49
N PRO A 23 28.44 -43.14 -25.79
CA PRO A 23 27.65 -41.98 -26.22
C PRO A 23 26.21 -42.24 -26.73
N SER A 24 25.58 -41.12 -27.13
CA SER A 24 24.31 -40.89 -27.82
C SER A 24 23.64 -42.00 -28.65
N SER A 25 22.30 -42.00 -28.62
CA SER A 25 21.44 -42.26 -29.78
C SER A 25 20.19 -41.38 -29.74
N ASN A 26 19.86 -40.74 -30.85
CA ASN A 26 18.54 -40.12 -31.07
C ASN A 26 17.51 -41.21 -31.33
N ASP A 27 16.28 -41.02 -30.87
CA ASP A 27 15.08 -41.48 -31.60
C ASP A 27 13.85 -40.63 -31.22
N PRO A 28 12.87 -40.45 -32.13
CA PRO A 28 11.85 -39.42 -32.00
C PRO A 28 10.60 -39.87 -31.21
N HIS A 29 10.00 -38.95 -30.45
CA HIS A 29 8.69 -39.16 -29.84
C HIS A 29 7.57 -39.16 -30.90
N PRO A 30 6.58 -40.08 -30.83
CA PRO A 30 5.44 -40.09 -31.73
C PRO A 30 4.46 -38.95 -31.42
N THR A 31 3.91 -38.35 -32.47
CA THR A 31 2.84 -37.35 -32.42
C THR A 31 1.54 -37.96 -31.90
N LEU A 32 0.93 -37.30 -30.90
CA LEU A 32 -0.41 -37.62 -30.43
C LEU A 32 -1.45 -36.76 -31.18
N ASP A 33 -2.36 -37.41 -31.90
CA ASP A 33 -3.55 -36.76 -32.45
C ASP A 33 -4.55 -36.35 -31.34
N PRO A 34 -5.28 -35.24 -31.50
CA PRO A 34 -6.20 -34.74 -30.48
C PRO A 34 -7.51 -35.56 -30.42
N PHE A 35 -7.81 -36.13 -29.26
CA PHE A 35 -9.13 -36.70 -28.98
C PHE A 35 -10.21 -35.60 -28.87
N PRO A 36 -11.43 -35.81 -29.39
CA PRO A 36 -12.50 -34.81 -29.36
C PRO A 36 -13.11 -34.63 -27.96
N LEU A 37 -13.40 -33.39 -27.60
CA LEU A 37 -14.11 -33.02 -26.37
C LEU A 37 -15.59 -33.47 -26.41
N PRO A 38 -16.16 -33.97 -25.29
CA PRO A 38 -17.59 -34.24 -25.20
C PRO A 38 -18.43 -32.95 -25.10
N PRO A 39 -19.67 -32.94 -25.63
CA PRO A 39 -20.53 -31.76 -25.61
C PRO A 39 -21.11 -31.47 -24.21
N PRO A 40 -21.46 -30.20 -23.90
CA PRO A 40 -22.01 -29.82 -22.60
C PRO A 40 -23.47 -30.28 -22.41
N PRO A 41 -23.92 -30.53 -21.17
CA PRO A 41 -25.27 -31.01 -20.89
C PRO A 41 -26.35 -29.92 -21.04
N CYS A 42 -27.46 -30.25 -21.69
CA CYS A 42 -28.64 -29.39 -21.79
C CYS A 42 -29.37 -29.25 -20.43
N TYR A 43 -29.52 -28.02 -19.95
CA TYR A 43 -30.48 -27.70 -18.89
C TYR A 43 -31.87 -27.48 -19.48
N LYS A 44 -32.85 -28.30 -19.07
CA LYS A 44 -34.26 -28.12 -19.43
C LYS A 44 -34.88 -27.02 -18.56
N LEU A 45 -35.59 -26.07 -19.18
CA LEU A 45 -36.46 -25.15 -18.44
C LEU A 45 -37.62 -25.92 -17.79
N GLY A 46 -37.81 -25.72 -16.49
CA GLY A 46 -38.98 -26.17 -15.74
C GLY A 46 -39.98 -25.03 -15.54
N SER A 47 -41.19 -25.18 -16.06
CA SER A 47 -42.27 -24.19 -16.00
C SER A 47 -42.96 -24.13 -14.63
N ALA A 48 -43.35 -22.93 -14.21
CA ALA A 48 -44.24 -22.72 -13.06
C ALA A 48 -45.69 -23.15 -13.34
N PRO A 49 -46.50 -23.38 -12.28
CA PRO A 49 -47.94 -23.16 -12.32
C PRO A 49 -48.40 -22.09 -11.31
N ALA A 50 -49.50 -21.41 -11.62
CA ALA A 50 -50.10 -20.35 -10.81
C ALA A 50 -51.53 -20.68 -10.37
N SER A 51 -51.94 -20.20 -9.19
CA SER A 51 -53.33 -19.86 -8.84
C SER A 51 -53.35 -19.11 -7.50
N SER A 52 -53.60 -17.80 -7.47
CA SER A 52 -54.92 -17.13 -7.39
C SER A 52 -55.60 -17.17 -6.01
N ARG A 53 -55.81 -15.99 -5.41
CA ARG A 53 -57.15 -15.41 -5.18
C ARG A 53 -57.06 -13.94 -4.75
N ARG A 54 -58.08 -13.16 -5.12
CA ARG A 54 -58.27 -11.73 -4.77
C ARG A 54 -58.87 -11.61 -3.36
N VAL A 55 -58.79 -10.42 -2.75
CA VAL A 55 -59.97 -9.63 -2.34
C VAL A 55 -59.55 -8.17 -2.06
N THR A 56 -60.53 -7.27 -2.19
CA THR A 56 -60.45 -5.79 -2.16
C THR A 56 -60.54 -5.20 -0.74
N SER A 57 -60.02 -3.98 -0.52
CA SER A 57 -60.87 -2.80 -0.18
C SER A 57 -60.07 -1.49 -0.03
N ARG A 58 -60.78 -0.37 -0.20
CA ARG A 58 -60.37 1.01 0.12
C ARG A 58 -60.43 1.25 1.64
N CYS A 59 -59.66 2.20 2.19
CA CYS A 59 -60.17 3.51 2.63
C CYS A 59 -59.06 4.48 3.07
N CYS A 60 -59.36 5.77 3.09
CA CYS A 60 -58.54 6.85 3.65
C CYS A 60 -58.78 6.98 5.17
N ILE A 61 -57.95 7.76 5.90
CA ILE A 61 -58.37 8.96 6.68
C ILE A 61 -57.24 9.56 7.56
N ALA A 62 -57.18 10.90 7.50
CA ALA A 62 -56.73 11.94 8.46
C ALA A 62 -55.47 11.83 9.35
N LEU A 63 -54.78 12.98 9.35
CA LEU A 63 -53.84 13.49 10.36
C LEU A 63 -54.55 14.07 11.61
N ARG A 64 -53.73 14.32 12.64
CA ARG A 64 -53.78 15.39 13.68
C ARG A 64 -54.06 14.97 15.15
N PRO A 65 -53.52 15.74 16.13
CA PRO A 65 -52.79 15.14 17.26
C PRO A 65 -53.37 15.49 18.63
N ARG A 66 -52.71 15.05 19.72
CA ARG A 66 -52.76 15.73 21.03
C ARG A 66 -51.48 15.57 21.85
N SER A 67 -51.32 16.50 22.78
CA SER A 67 -50.11 16.88 23.52
C SER A 67 -50.07 16.38 24.97
N ALA A 68 -48.87 16.26 25.54
CA ALA A 68 -48.64 16.49 26.97
C ALA A 68 -47.24 17.10 27.23
N GLN A 69 -47.19 18.04 28.17
CA GLN A 69 -46.03 18.76 28.72
C GLN A 69 -45.26 17.88 29.75
N LEU A 70 -44.14 18.24 30.42
CA LEU A 70 -43.42 19.50 30.72
C LEU A 70 -42.00 19.12 31.24
N GLY A 71 -40.94 19.95 31.09
CA GLY A 71 -39.65 19.71 31.79
C GLY A 71 -38.39 20.42 31.26
N HIS A 72 -37.91 21.43 32.00
CA HIS A 72 -36.62 22.15 31.89
C HIS A 72 -36.20 22.51 33.34
N PRO A 73 -34.96 22.96 33.69
CA PRO A 73 -33.76 23.32 32.92
C PRO A 73 -32.49 22.58 33.52
N PRO A 74 -31.21 23.06 33.50
CA PRO A 74 -30.61 24.25 32.86
C PRO A 74 -29.27 24.10 32.11
N ASN A 75 -28.96 25.17 31.37
CA ASN A 75 -27.65 25.59 30.86
C ASN A 75 -26.54 25.55 31.92
N ILE A 76 -25.31 25.24 31.48
CA ILE A 76 -24.07 25.80 32.03
C ILE A 76 -23.29 26.41 30.86
N MET A 77 -23.11 27.73 30.88
CA MET A 77 -22.28 28.47 29.93
C MET A 77 -21.07 29.07 30.64
N ALA A 78 -19.97 29.15 29.90
CA ALA A 78 -18.63 29.52 30.34
C ALA A 78 -18.51 30.74 31.28
N GLN A 79 -17.66 30.60 32.31
CA GLN A 79 -16.77 31.67 32.78
C GLN A 79 -15.45 31.09 33.29
N LEU A 80 -14.32 31.57 32.76
CA LEU A 80 -13.20 32.06 33.58
C LEU A 80 -12.28 32.95 32.73
N LYS A 81 -11.56 33.86 33.40
CA LYS A 81 -10.98 35.08 32.81
C LYS A 81 -9.48 34.94 32.50
N ALA A 82 -9.00 35.84 31.65
CA ALA A 82 -7.60 36.05 31.34
C ALA A 82 -6.74 36.45 32.55
N ALA A 83 -5.45 36.11 32.48
CA ALA A 83 -4.36 36.72 33.24
C ALA A 83 -3.27 37.19 32.25
N ARG A 84 -2.54 38.26 32.58
CA ARG A 84 -1.54 38.90 31.71
C ARG A 84 -0.10 38.50 32.06
N VAL A 85 0.72 38.53 31.01
CA VAL A 85 2.17 38.83 30.92
C VAL A 85 2.87 39.30 32.20
N ALA A 86 4.04 38.71 32.47
CA ALA A 86 5.20 39.32 33.13
C ALA A 86 6.51 38.72 32.55
N ASP A 87 7.63 39.43 32.67
CA ASP A 87 8.81 39.32 31.80
C ASP A 87 9.95 38.36 32.27
N VAL A 88 10.65 37.76 31.28
CA VAL A 88 12.13 37.80 31.00
C VAL A 88 13.08 37.77 32.24
N PRO A 89 14.10 36.85 32.32
CA PRO A 89 15.23 36.93 31.39
C PRO A 89 15.96 35.67 30.91
N MET A 90 16.70 35.91 29.83
CA MET A 90 17.69 35.05 29.17
C MET A 90 18.87 34.68 30.09
N ALA A 91 19.42 33.48 29.88
CA ALA A 91 20.82 33.18 30.17
C ALA A 91 21.40 32.35 29.02
N LEU A 92 22.34 32.97 28.30
CA LEU A 92 23.22 32.32 27.34
C LEU A 92 24.42 31.78 28.13
N ASP A 93 24.78 30.51 27.97
CA ASP A 93 26.13 30.07 28.32
C ASP A 93 26.69 29.10 27.30
N VAL A 94 27.87 29.45 26.80
CA VAL A 94 28.65 28.72 25.81
C VAL A 94 29.84 28.12 26.53
N LEU A 95 29.98 26.80 26.53
CA LEU A 95 31.25 26.15 26.84
C LEU A 95 31.59 25.09 25.80
N ALA A 96 32.64 25.40 25.04
CA ALA A 96 33.25 24.50 24.08
C ALA A 96 34.43 23.75 24.72
N ALA A 97 34.44 22.44 24.56
CA ALA A 97 35.63 21.59 24.60
C ALA A 97 35.32 20.32 23.77
N GLY A 98 36.17 19.81 22.88
CA GLY A 98 37.51 20.26 22.50
C GLY A 98 38.52 19.12 22.45
N ALA A 99 38.38 18.17 21.51
CA ALA A 99 39.45 17.23 21.12
C ALA A 99 39.15 16.64 19.72
N PRO A 100 40.17 16.27 18.91
CA PRO A 100 40.00 16.02 17.47
C PRO A 100 39.99 14.53 17.08
N ALA A 101 39.38 14.23 15.93
CA ALA A 101 39.58 12.98 15.20
C ALA A 101 39.84 13.28 13.71
N THR A 102 41.10 13.57 13.39
CA THR A 102 41.58 13.69 12.01
C THR A 102 41.72 12.30 11.37
N ALA A 103 41.27 12.20 10.12
CA ALA A 103 41.71 11.21 9.12
C ALA A 103 41.61 9.70 9.46
N ILE A 104 40.51 9.08 9.01
CA ILE A 104 40.59 7.89 8.15
C ILE A 104 39.68 8.13 6.93
N LEU A 105 40.29 8.42 5.77
CA LEU A 105 39.62 8.51 4.47
C LEU A 105 40.48 7.75 3.45
N ALA A 106 40.09 6.50 3.18
CA ALA A 106 40.50 5.60 2.09
C ALA A 106 39.97 4.19 2.44
N GLU A 107 39.42 3.36 1.55
CA GLU A 107 38.96 3.49 0.17
C GLU A 107 37.96 2.34 -0.03
N VAL A 108 36.74 2.60 -0.54
CA VAL A 108 36.02 1.62 -1.37
C VAL A 108 35.19 2.39 -2.38
N ASP A 109 35.67 2.45 -3.62
CA ASP A 109 35.01 3.11 -4.75
C ASP A 109 34.19 2.09 -5.59
N ALA A 110 33.43 2.60 -6.57
CA ALA A 110 32.79 1.86 -7.65
C ALA A 110 31.52 1.02 -7.32
N ALA A 111 30.48 1.68 -6.80
CA ALA A 111 29.08 1.23 -7.01
C ALA A 111 28.01 2.34 -7.05
N GLY A 112 28.23 3.51 -6.44
CA GLY A 112 27.19 4.55 -6.25
C GLY A 112 26.99 5.57 -7.39
N ALA A 113 27.84 5.58 -8.42
CA ALA A 113 27.98 6.71 -9.35
C ALA A 113 26.99 6.73 -10.54
N ARG A 114 25.69 6.46 -10.33
CA ARG A 114 24.64 6.61 -11.36
C ARG A 114 23.31 7.28 -10.94
N SER A 115 23.19 7.82 -9.72
CA SER A 115 21.96 8.52 -9.29
C SER A 115 22.18 9.92 -8.68
N ALA A 116 23.35 10.53 -8.94
CA ALA A 116 23.70 11.87 -8.43
C ALA A 116 23.91 12.92 -9.55
N ALA A 117 23.43 12.65 -10.77
CA ALA A 117 23.55 13.53 -11.93
C ALA A 117 22.17 13.85 -12.56
N ALA A 118 21.28 14.41 -11.74
CA ALA A 118 19.96 14.91 -12.17
C ALA A 118 19.60 16.23 -11.46
N GLY A 119 20.56 17.14 -11.37
CA GLY A 119 20.35 18.52 -10.90
C GLY A 119 20.57 19.51 -12.04
N GLY A 120 19.48 20.04 -12.63
CA GLY A 120 19.55 21.10 -13.65
C GLY A 120 18.75 20.82 -14.91
N GLY A 121 17.44 21.11 -14.89
CA GLY A 121 16.56 21.04 -16.05
C GLY A 121 15.12 20.74 -15.65
N GLY A 122 14.17 21.57 -16.08
CA GLY A 122 12.75 21.44 -15.74
C GLY A 122 12.06 20.30 -16.48
N GLY A 123 12.33 19.05 -16.09
CA GLY A 123 11.50 17.90 -16.44
C GLY A 123 10.57 17.58 -15.28
N GLY A 124 9.26 17.77 -15.46
CA GLY A 124 8.27 17.35 -14.46
C GLY A 124 8.36 15.85 -14.21
N GLN A 125 8.37 15.42 -12.95
CA GLN A 125 8.29 13.99 -12.64
C GLN A 125 6.97 13.42 -13.19
N ARG A 126 7.06 12.27 -13.86
CA ARG A 126 5.90 11.51 -14.35
C ARG A 126 4.97 11.20 -13.18
N PHE A 127 3.68 11.51 -13.34
CA PHE A 127 2.66 11.18 -12.36
C PHE A 127 2.50 9.66 -12.28
N ALA A 128 2.77 9.09 -11.11
CA ALA A 128 2.80 7.64 -10.93
C ALA A 128 1.42 7.06 -10.62
N VAL A 129 1.12 5.88 -11.17
CA VAL A 129 -0.05 5.08 -10.79
C VAL A 129 0.42 3.78 -10.15
N ILE A 130 -0.09 3.49 -8.95
CA ILE A 130 0.33 2.38 -8.11
C ILE A 130 -0.87 1.50 -7.78
N GLY A 131 -0.79 0.20 -8.08
CA GLY A 131 -1.86 -0.74 -7.75
C GLY A 131 -1.86 -1.12 -6.26
N HIS A 132 -2.88 -0.72 -5.51
CA HIS A 132 -3.08 -1.05 -4.09
C HIS A 132 -3.22 -2.57 -3.92
N ARG A 133 -2.36 -3.21 -3.13
CA ARG A 133 -2.34 -4.68 -2.91
C ARG A 133 -2.36 -5.48 -4.23
N GLY A 134 -1.74 -4.95 -5.27
CA GLY A 134 -1.85 -5.40 -6.66
C GLY A 134 -3.00 -4.75 -7.42
N LYS A 135 -3.99 -5.53 -7.87
CA LYS A 135 -5.17 -5.03 -8.63
C LYS A 135 -6.33 -4.60 -7.71
N GLY A 136 -6.01 -3.94 -6.60
CA GLY A 136 -6.96 -3.31 -5.68
C GLY A 136 -7.35 -4.13 -4.45
N MET A 137 -7.77 -3.43 -3.39
CA MET A 137 -8.26 -4.05 -2.17
C MET A 137 -9.61 -4.75 -2.36
N ASN A 138 -9.85 -5.78 -1.55
CA ASN A 138 -11.08 -6.54 -1.57
C ASN A 138 -12.13 -5.96 -0.62
N ALA A 139 -13.17 -5.34 -1.19
CA ALA A 139 -14.34 -4.87 -0.45
C ALA A 139 -15.49 -5.89 -0.54
N LEU A 140 -15.44 -6.92 0.32
CA LEU A 140 -16.33 -8.09 0.29
C LEU A 140 -17.82 -7.80 0.53
N ALA A 141 -18.14 -6.64 1.11
CA ALA A 141 -19.51 -6.15 1.29
C ALA A 141 -19.94 -5.13 0.20
N SER A 142 -19.07 -4.79 -0.74
CA SER A 142 -19.37 -3.86 -1.83
C SER A 142 -20.31 -4.51 -2.86
N PRO A 143 -21.28 -3.76 -3.42
CA PRO A 143 -22.01 -4.20 -4.60
C PRO A 143 -21.16 -4.14 -5.89
N ASP A 144 -20.04 -3.42 -5.87
CA ASP A 144 -19.11 -3.34 -7.00
C ASP A 144 -18.25 -4.60 -7.09
N ARG A 145 -18.50 -5.39 -8.14
CA ARG A 145 -17.82 -6.67 -8.38
C ARG A 145 -16.33 -6.53 -8.71
N ARG A 146 -15.86 -5.34 -9.12
CA ARG A 146 -14.44 -5.08 -9.39
C ARG A 146 -13.61 -5.23 -8.13
N MET A 147 -14.16 -4.77 -6.99
CA MET A 147 -13.58 -4.93 -5.65
C MET A 147 -13.55 -6.38 -5.13
N GLN A 148 -13.88 -7.37 -5.98
CA GLN A 148 -13.89 -8.80 -5.68
C GLN A 148 -13.38 -9.63 -6.89
N GLU A 149 -12.71 -9.00 -7.85
CA GLU A 149 -12.25 -9.68 -9.08
C GLU A 149 -11.09 -10.65 -8.80
N VAL A 150 -10.08 -10.20 -8.06
CA VAL A 150 -8.88 -10.97 -7.70
C VAL A 150 -8.54 -10.80 -6.23
N LYS A 151 -7.96 -11.83 -5.60
CA LYS A 151 -7.53 -11.76 -4.19
C LYS A 151 -6.44 -10.70 -4.00
N GLU A 152 -6.68 -9.68 -3.18
CA GLU A 152 -5.65 -8.70 -2.80
C GLU A 152 -4.39 -9.37 -2.21
N ASN A 153 -3.22 -8.76 -2.35
CA ASN A 153 -1.96 -9.25 -1.75
C ASN A 153 -1.54 -10.67 -2.21
N THR A 154 -1.77 -10.99 -3.49
CA THR A 154 -1.35 -12.27 -4.12
C THR A 154 -0.52 -12.09 -5.38
N LEU A 155 0.28 -13.11 -5.72
CA LEU A 155 1.08 -13.14 -6.95
C LEU A 155 0.22 -12.96 -8.21
N ARG A 156 -0.99 -13.53 -8.22
CA ARG A 156 -2.00 -13.27 -9.25
C ARG A 156 -2.36 -11.78 -9.31
N SER A 157 -2.76 -11.17 -8.19
CA SER A 157 -3.13 -9.74 -8.13
C SER A 157 -2.05 -8.82 -8.69
N PHE A 158 -0.80 -9.03 -8.29
CA PHE A 158 0.34 -8.23 -8.77
C PHE A 158 0.57 -8.39 -10.29
N ASN A 159 0.49 -9.62 -10.81
CA ASN A 159 0.70 -9.89 -12.23
C ASN A 159 -0.50 -9.53 -13.11
N GLU A 160 -1.72 -9.48 -12.56
CA GLU A 160 -2.91 -8.94 -13.21
C GLU A 160 -2.83 -7.40 -13.31
N ALA A 161 -2.37 -6.72 -12.25
CA ALA A 161 -2.07 -5.27 -12.31
C ALA A 161 -0.98 -4.94 -13.34
N ALA A 162 0.04 -5.80 -13.50
CA ALA A 162 1.12 -5.65 -14.49
C ALA A 162 0.69 -5.64 -15.97
N ARG A 163 -0.59 -5.88 -16.26
CA ARG A 163 -1.19 -5.77 -17.61
C ARG A 163 -1.55 -4.33 -17.98
N PHE A 164 -1.65 -3.45 -17.00
CA PHE A 164 -1.96 -2.03 -17.13
C PHE A 164 -0.68 -1.18 -16.97
N PRO A 165 -0.66 0.08 -17.43
CA PRO A 165 0.52 0.95 -17.32
C PRO A 165 0.68 1.56 -15.91
N VAL A 166 0.70 0.71 -14.89
CA VAL A 166 1.10 1.06 -13.52
C VAL A 166 2.62 1.03 -13.37
N ASP A 167 3.16 1.96 -12.59
CA ASP A 167 4.61 2.08 -12.35
C ASP A 167 5.05 1.18 -11.16
N TYR A 168 4.16 0.99 -10.18
CA TYR A 168 4.40 0.15 -8.99
C TYR A 168 3.17 -0.72 -8.66
N VAL A 169 3.38 -1.78 -7.88
CA VAL A 169 2.34 -2.33 -7.01
C VAL A 169 2.71 -2.06 -5.55
N GLU A 170 1.71 -1.72 -4.76
CA GLU A 170 1.79 -1.62 -3.32
C GLU A 170 1.37 -2.97 -2.71
N PHE A 171 1.94 -3.32 -1.55
CA PHE A 171 1.45 -4.40 -0.69
C PHE A 171 2.01 -4.34 0.75
N ASP A 172 1.25 -4.94 1.66
CA ASP A 172 1.53 -5.04 3.10
C ASP A 172 2.48 -6.19 3.43
N VAL A 173 3.57 -5.92 4.16
CA VAL A 173 4.47 -6.93 4.71
C VAL A 173 4.40 -6.97 6.22
N GLN A 174 4.10 -8.17 6.74
CA GLN A 174 4.25 -8.55 8.15
C GLN A 174 5.36 -9.62 8.26
N VAL A 175 5.83 -9.89 9.48
CA VAL A 175 6.85 -10.93 9.73
C VAL A 175 6.30 -11.96 10.71
N THR A 176 6.35 -13.24 10.31
CA THR A 176 5.91 -14.37 11.13
C THR A 176 6.84 -14.61 12.33
N LYS A 177 6.42 -15.48 13.25
CA LYS A 177 7.12 -15.78 14.50
C LYS A 177 8.53 -16.36 14.31
N ASP A 178 8.73 -17.13 13.25
CA ASP A 178 10.00 -17.66 12.75
C ASP A 178 10.85 -16.64 11.96
N GLY A 179 10.37 -15.42 11.79
CA GLY A 179 11.13 -14.34 11.14
C GLY A 179 11.01 -14.31 9.62
N CYS A 180 9.96 -14.89 9.04
CA CYS A 180 9.74 -14.89 7.59
C CYS A 180 8.82 -13.73 7.17
N PRO A 181 9.24 -12.84 6.25
CA PRO A 181 8.38 -11.80 5.71
C PRO A 181 7.27 -12.36 4.79
N VAL A 182 6.02 -12.12 5.17
CA VAL A 182 4.81 -12.57 4.48
C VAL A 182 3.96 -11.38 4.03
N ILE A 183 3.21 -11.54 2.94
CA ILE A 183 2.38 -10.48 2.39
C ILE A 183 0.92 -10.64 2.87
N PHE A 184 0.46 -9.75 3.74
CA PHE A 184 -0.91 -9.76 4.29
C PHE A 184 -1.24 -8.45 5.03
N HIS A 185 -2.44 -7.87 4.81
CA HIS A 185 -2.84 -6.57 5.38
C HIS A 185 -3.34 -6.64 6.82
N ASP A 186 -4.33 -7.49 7.09
CA ASP A 186 -5.04 -7.49 8.37
C ASP A 186 -4.12 -8.09 9.46
N ASN A 187 -4.08 -7.51 10.66
CA ASN A 187 -3.21 -8.03 11.74
C ASN A 187 -3.59 -9.47 12.16
N PHE A 188 -4.86 -9.84 11.96
CA PHE A 188 -5.43 -11.13 12.31
C PHE A 188 -5.91 -11.87 11.07
N ILE A 189 -5.55 -13.15 10.96
CA ILE A 189 -6.12 -14.08 9.98
C ILE A 189 -7.31 -14.80 10.63
N PHE A 190 -8.43 -14.88 9.91
CA PHE A 190 -9.65 -15.55 10.38
C PHE A 190 -9.92 -16.80 9.53
N THR A 191 -10.32 -17.90 10.17
CA THR A 191 -10.71 -19.16 9.52
C THR A 191 -11.91 -19.80 10.22
N GLU A 192 -12.60 -20.69 9.53
CA GLU A 192 -13.58 -21.61 10.13
C GLU A 192 -12.97 -23.02 10.24
N GLU A 193 -13.00 -23.60 11.43
CA GLU A 193 -12.62 -24.99 11.71
C GLU A 193 -13.71 -25.62 12.59
N ASP A 194 -14.25 -26.79 12.21
CA ASP A 194 -15.33 -27.50 12.91
C ASP A 194 -16.55 -26.63 13.29
N GLY A 195 -16.95 -25.71 12.40
CA GLY A 195 -18.07 -24.78 12.61
C GLY A 195 -17.78 -23.66 13.62
N LYS A 196 -16.52 -23.46 13.99
CA LYS A 196 -16.06 -22.37 14.87
C LYS A 196 -15.17 -21.42 14.09
N ILE A 197 -15.43 -20.13 14.25
CA ILE A 197 -14.52 -19.10 13.76
C ILE A 197 -13.35 -19.02 14.74
N LEU A 198 -12.14 -19.11 14.20
CA LEU A 198 -10.87 -18.94 14.90
C LEU A 198 -10.12 -17.76 14.28
N ASP A 199 -9.45 -17.00 15.13
CA ASP A 199 -8.54 -15.93 14.75
C ASP A 199 -7.14 -16.13 15.34
N LYS A 200 -6.12 -15.68 14.62
CA LYS A 200 -4.73 -15.66 15.06
C LYS A 200 -4.05 -14.39 14.55
N SER A 201 -3.18 -13.77 15.36
CA SER A 201 -2.28 -12.74 14.86
C SER A 201 -1.33 -13.33 13.81
N VAL A 202 -1.11 -12.62 12.70
CA VAL A 202 -0.17 -13.05 11.65
C VAL A 202 1.25 -13.17 12.21
N THR A 203 1.63 -12.30 13.15
CA THR A 203 2.96 -12.31 13.79
C THR A 203 3.18 -13.49 14.75
N ASP A 204 2.11 -14.17 15.18
CA ASP A 204 2.18 -15.35 16.06
C ASP A 204 2.27 -16.69 15.31
N LEU A 205 2.00 -16.69 14.00
CA LEU A 205 2.07 -17.88 13.15
C LEU A 205 3.53 -18.26 12.84
N GLN A 206 3.76 -19.54 12.60
CA GLN A 206 4.93 -19.99 11.81
C GLN A 206 4.63 -19.78 10.32
N LEU A 207 5.66 -19.67 9.47
CA LEU A 207 5.47 -19.59 8.02
C LEU A 207 4.69 -20.81 7.48
N GLU A 208 4.99 -22.01 7.98
CA GLU A 208 4.29 -23.23 7.56
C GLU A 208 2.79 -23.20 7.87
N ASP A 209 2.39 -22.61 9.00
CA ASP A 209 0.98 -22.42 9.37
C ASP A 209 0.31 -21.36 8.48
N PHE A 210 0.99 -20.24 8.21
CA PHE A 210 0.48 -19.14 7.38
C PHE A 210 0.17 -19.61 5.95
N LEU A 211 1.05 -20.42 5.36
CA LEU A 211 0.87 -20.92 3.98
C LEU A 211 -0.30 -21.91 3.84
N LEU A 212 -0.89 -22.42 4.92
CA LEU A 212 -2.07 -23.29 4.88
C LEU A 212 -3.38 -22.53 4.63
N TYR A 213 -3.41 -21.21 4.73
CA TYR A 213 -4.62 -20.42 4.55
C TYR A 213 -4.87 -20.07 3.07
N GLY A 214 -6.14 -20.11 2.67
CA GLY A 214 -6.55 -19.87 1.28
C GLY A 214 -6.36 -21.09 0.36
N PRO A 215 -6.54 -20.92 -0.96
CA PRO A 215 -6.39 -22.01 -1.92
C PRO A 215 -4.95 -22.51 -1.96
N GLN A 216 -4.78 -23.82 -2.22
CA GLN A 216 -3.49 -24.49 -2.21
C GLN A 216 -3.12 -24.95 -3.61
N ASN A 217 -1.84 -24.80 -3.98
CA ASN A 217 -1.33 -25.12 -5.33
C ASN A 217 -1.20 -26.63 -5.63
N GLY A 218 -1.85 -27.50 -4.85
CA GLY A 218 -1.81 -28.96 -4.98
C GLY A 218 -3.20 -29.56 -5.19
N GLN A 219 -3.35 -30.44 -6.19
CA GLN A 219 -4.61 -31.12 -6.48
C GLN A 219 -5.16 -31.85 -5.24
N GLY A 220 -6.39 -31.53 -4.84
CA GLY A 220 -7.11 -32.22 -3.77
C GLY A 220 -6.80 -31.77 -2.33
N LYS A 221 -5.90 -30.80 -2.10
CA LYS A 221 -5.73 -30.18 -0.78
C LYS A 221 -6.55 -28.90 -0.69
N GLY A 222 -7.63 -28.92 0.09
CA GLY A 222 -8.25 -27.69 0.58
C GLY A 222 -7.36 -27.07 1.65
N GLY A 223 -7.02 -25.79 1.54
CA GLY A 223 -6.44 -25.02 2.63
C GLY A 223 -7.50 -24.57 3.62
N LYS A 224 -7.07 -23.90 4.69
CA LYS A 224 -7.95 -23.28 5.69
C LYS A 224 -8.75 -22.14 5.02
N PRO A 225 -10.09 -22.12 5.14
CA PRO A 225 -10.90 -21.09 4.51
C PRO A 225 -10.55 -19.71 5.04
N LEU A 226 -10.26 -18.75 4.16
CA LEU A 226 -10.02 -17.37 4.56
C LEU A 226 -11.35 -16.66 4.83
N LEU A 227 -11.49 -16.11 6.02
CA LEU A 227 -12.55 -15.19 6.41
C LEU A 227 -11.97 -13.77 6.58
N ARG A 228 -12.83 -12.76 6.49
CA ARG A 228 -12.47 -11.36 6.83
C ARG A 228 -13.49 -10.76 7.78
N LYS A 229 -13.00 -10.03 8.79
CA LYS A 229 -13.83 -9.23 9.69
C LYS A 229 -14.06 -7.84 9.09
N LEU A 230 -15.32 -7.50 8.84
CA LEU A 230 -15.73 -6.20 8.32
C LEU A 230 -15.70 -5.12 9.41
N LYS A 231 -15.69 -3.85 9.00
CA LYS A 231 -15.72 -2.69 9.93
C LYS A 231 -16.94 -2.66 10.85
N ASP A 232 -18.05 -3.30 10.47
CA ASP A 232 -19.26 -3.46 11.29
C ASP A 232 -19.24 -4.68 12.23
N GLY A 233 -18.11 -5.39 12.30
CA GLY A 233 -17.88 -6.55 13.15
C GLY A 233 -18.36 -7.88 12.57
N ARG A 234 -19.09 -7.91 11.44
CA ARG A 234 -19.46 -9.16 10.77
C ARG A 234 -18.23 -9.87 10.23
N ILE A 235 -18.21 -11.19 10.31
CA ILE A 235 -17.18 -12.03 9.69
C ILE A 235 -17.79 -12.71 8.46
N VAL A 236 -17.11 -12.64 7.32
CA VAL A 236 -17.59 -13.16 6.04
C VAL A 236 -16.52 -14.00 5.34
N ASN A 237 -16.94 -14.98 4.54
CA ASN A 237 -16.04 -15.72 3.65
C ASN A 237 -15.35 -14.75 2.68
N TRP A 238 -14.03 -14.88 2.53
CA TRP A 238 -13.22 -14.04 1.64
C TRP A 238 -13.29 -14.54 0.19
N ASN A 239 -14.50 -14.59 -0.36
CA ASN A 239 -14.73 -15.07 -1.72
C ASN A 239 -14.43 -13.96 -2.75
N VAL A 240 -13.68 -14.33 -3.79
CA VAL A 240 -13.36 -13.49 -4.96
C VAL A 240 -13.55 -14.31 -6.24
N GLN A 241 -13.59 -13.66 -7.40
CA GLN A 241 -13.78 -14.34 -8.69
C GLN A 241 -12.53 -15.16 -9.09
N SER A 242 -11.33 -14.60 -8.88
CA SER A 242 -10.05 -15.24 -9.14
C SER A 242 -9.20 -15.30 -7.87
N ASP A 243 -9.21 -16.45 -7.19
CA ASP A 243 -8.43 -16.66 -5.96
C ASP A 243 -6.98 -17.12 -6.28
N ASP A 244 -6.08 -16.98 -5.30
CA ASP A 244 -4.67 -17.39 -5.35
C ASP A 244 -4.13 -17.61 -3.93
N SER A 245 -3.05 -18.39 -3.79
CA SER A 245 -2.48 -18.66 -2.47
C SER A 245 -1.86 -17.40 -1.86
N VAL A 246 -1.88 -17.29 -0.52
CA VAL A 246 -1.04 -16.30 0.19
C VAL A 246 0.44 -16.53 -0.16
N CYS A 247 1.27 -15.48 -0.07
CA CYS A 247 2.65 -15.54 -0.55
C CYS A 247 3.64 -14.83 0.38
N THR A 248 4.90 -15.22 0.27
CA THR A 248 6.02 -14.56 0.94
C THR A 248 6.56 -13.37 0.15
N LEU A 249 7.29 -12.47 0.83
CA LEU A 249 8.00 -11.37 0.15
C LEU A 249 9.03 -11.88 -0.86
N GLN A 250 9.70 -13.00 -0.57
CA GLN A 250 10.65 -13.62 -1.48
C GLN A 250 9.96 -14.05 -2.78
N GLU A 251 8.84 -14.75 -2.68
CA GLU A 251 8.08 -15.20 -3.85
C GLU A 251 7.57 -14.03 -4.69
N ALA A 252 7.22 -12.90 -4.06
CA ALA A 252 6.85 -11.69 -4.81
C ALA A 252 8.02 -11.18 -5.65
N PHE A 253 9.23 -11.08 -5.09
CA PHE A 253 10.42 -10.69 -5.86
C PHE A 253 10.74 -11.66 -7.01
N GLU A 254 10.60 -12.97 -6.77
CA GLU A 254 10.88 -14.03 -7.74
C GLU A 254 9.85 -14.12 -8.88
N LYS A 255 8.55 -13.95 -8.58
CA LYS A 255 7.43 -14.36 -9.44
C LYS A 255 6.55 -13.21 -9.96
N VAL A 256 6.70 -11.99 -9.45
CA VAL A 256 5.99 -10.81 -9.99
C VAL A 256 6.77 -10.20 -11.15
N ASN A 257 6.06 -9.75 -12.18
CA ASN A 257 6.59 -9.07 -13.36
C ASN A 257 7.74 -8.08 -12.98
N PRO A 258 8.97 -8.25 -13.50
CA PRO A 258 10.13 -7.47 -13.09
C PRO A 258 10.10 -6.00 -13.53
N ARG A 259 9.14 -5.59 -14.37
CA ARG A 259 8.96 -4.19 -14.76
C ARG A 259 8.27 -3.34 -13.68
N LEU A 260 7.58 -3.96 -12.73
CA LEU A 260 6.88 -3.25 -11.66
C LEU A 260 7.85 -2.89 -10.54
N GLY A 261 7.85 -1.64 -10.11
CA GLY A 261 8.38 -1.28 -8.79
C GLY A 261 7.49 -1.83 -7.66
N PHE A 262 8.04 -1.93 -6.45
CA PHE A 262 7.30 -2.30 -5.24
C PHE A 262 7.20 -1.13 -4.27
N ASN A 263 6.00 -0.81 -3.80
CA ASN A 263 5.79 -0.02 -2.59
C ASN A 263 5.50 -1.00 -1.45
N ILE A 264 6.49 -1.25 -0.60
CA ILE A 264 6.41 -2.20 0.51
C ILE A 264 5.90 -1.46 1.75
N GLU A 265 4.63 -1.65 2.12
CA GLU A 265 4.13 -1.17 3.42
C GLU A 265 4.64 -2.08 4.55
N LEU A 266 5.29 -1.47 5.53
CA LEU A 266 5.78 -2.11 6.74
C LEU A 266 4.65 -2.10 7.77
N LYS A 267 3.93 -3.23 7.86
CA LYS A 267 2.67 -3.33 8.60
C LYS A 267 2.91 -3.74 10.06
N PHE A 268 2.38 -2.94 10.97
CA PHE A 268 2.40 -3.17 12.42
C PHE A 268 0.97 -3.06 13.00
N ASP A 269 0.76 -3.59 14.21
CA ASP A 269 -0.50 -3.47 14.94
C ASP A 269 -0.52 -2.18 15.77
N ASP A 270 -1.43 -1.25 15.45
CA ASP A 270 -1.63 0.01 16.17
C ASP A 270 -2.02 -0.15 17.65
N ASN A 271 -2.43 -1.35 18.08
CA ASN A 271 -2.76 -1.67 19.47
C ASN A 271 -1.56 -2.19 20.28
N LEU A 272 -0.38 -2.33 19.67
CA LEU A 272 0.84 -2.84 20.32
C LEU A 272 1.93 -1.77 20.40
N GLU A 273 2.63 -1.73 21.54
CA GLU A 273 3.82 -0.90 21.73
C GLU A 273 5.07 -1.70 21.36
N TYR A 274 5.77 -1.28 20.31
CA TYR A 274 6.99 -1.94 19.83
C TYR A 274 8.24 -1.23 20.33
N GLN A 275 9.21 -1.99 20.86
CA GLN A 275 10.52 -1.46 21.25
C GLN A 275 11.46 -1.37 20.02
N GLU A 276 12.46 -0.47 20.06
CA GLU A 276 13.37 -0.25 18.92
C GLU A 276 14.14 -1.53 18.53
N GLU A 277 14.48 -2.39 19.48
CA GLU A 277 15.13 -3.69 19.22
C GLU A 277 14.21 -4.67 18.46
N GLU A 278 12.91 -4.66 18.77
CA GLU A 278 11.93 -5.52 18.09
C GLU A 278 11.66 -5.02 16.66
N LEU A 279 11.44 -3.70 16.51
CA LEU A 279 11.34 -3.07 15.19
C LEU A 279 12.58 -3.38 14.35
N THR A 280 13.78 -3.21 14.93
CA THR A 280 15.06 -3.51 14.27
C THR A 280 15.12 -4.96 13.79
N ARG A 281 14.76 -5.93 14.63
CA ARG A 281 14.74 -7.36 14.26
C ARG A 281 13.78 -7.65 13.10
N ILE A 282 12.56 -7.11 13.15
CA ILE A 282 11.53 -7.28 12.11
C ILE A 282 11.99 -6.67 10.79
N LEU A 283 12.47 -5.43 10.82
CA LEU A 283 12.91 -4.69 9.64
C LEU A 283 14.18 -5.29 9.02
N GLN A 284 15.09 -5.84 9.82
CA GLN A 284 16.25 -6.60 9.33
C GLN A 284 15.86 -7.89 8.58
N ALA A 285 14.81 -8.60 9.03
CA ALA A 285 14.30 -9.78 8.30
C ALA A 285 13.75 -9.40 6.91
N ILE A 286 13.01 -8.30 6.83
CA ILE A 286 12.51 -7.72 5.57
C ILE A 286 13.69 -7.30 4.68
N LEU A 287 14.66 -6.54 5.22
CA LEU A 287 15.82 -6.06 4.47
C LEU A 287 16.71 -7.17 3.94
N LYS A 288 16.85 -8.29 4.66
CA LYS A 288 17.57 -9.47 4.18
C LYS A 288 16.95 -9.97 2.86
N VAL A 289 15.63 -10.18 2.82
CA VAL A 289 14.93 -10.62 1.60
C VAL A 289 15.03 -9.56 0.51
N VAL A 290 14.86 -8.28 0.84
CA VAL A 290 14.97 -7.19 -0.14
C VAL A 290 16.36 -7.15 -0.79
N PHE A 291 17.45 -7.15 -0.02
CA PHE A 291 18.80 -7.07 -0.59
C PHE A 291 19.24 -8.34 -1.34
N GLU A 292 18.69 -9.51 -0.98
CA GLU A 292 18.99 -10.78 -1.65
C GLU A 292 18.21 -10.95 -2.97
N TYR A 293 16.95 -10.47 -3.06
CA TYR A 293 16.06 -10.77 -4.18
C TYR A 293 15.65 -9.56 -5.05
N ALA A 294 15.80 -8.31 -4.61
CA ALA A 294 15.33 -7.13 -5.35
C ALA A 294 16.03 -6.89 -6.70
N LYS A 295 17.33 -7.17 -6.78
CA LYS A 295 18.18 -6.85 -7.95
C LYS A 295 18.03 -5.36 -8.30
N ASP A 296 17.67 -5.03 -9.53
CA ASP A 296 17.46 -3.67 -10.02
C ASP A 296 16.00 -3.16 -9.87
N ARG A 297 15.12 -3.89 -9.16
CA ARG A 297 13.70 -3.51 -9.01
C ARG A 297 13.60 -2.21 -8.20
N PRO A 298 12.87 -1.17 -8.68
CA PRO A 298 12.57 0.02 -7.87
C PRO A 298 11.76 -0.34 -6.62
N ILE A 299 12.16 0.17 -5.46
CA ILE A 299 11.47 -0.06 -4.18
C ILE A 299 11.23 1.28 -3.47
N ILE A 300 10.05 1.41 -2.89
CA ILE A 300 9.69 2.40 -1.87
C ILE A 300 9.31 1.61 -0.61
N PHE A 301 9.78 2.01 0.56
CA PHE A 301 9.21 1.56 1.84
C PHE A 301 8.22 2.59 2.35
N SER A 302 7.08 2.15 2.88
CA SER A 302 6.12 3.02 3.58
C SER A 302 5.72 2.45 4.94
N SER A 303 5.33 3.28 5.90
CA SER A 303 4.72 2.80 7.16
C SER A 303 3.88 3.87 7.83
N PHE A 304 2.75 3.48 8.43
CA PHE A 304 1.97 4.34 9.34
C PHE A 304 2.63 4.48 10.72
N GLN A 305 3.50 3.52 11.09
CA GLN A 305 4.15 3.51 12.38
C GLN A 305 5.41 4.39 12.33
N PRO A 306 5.45 5.55 13.03
CA PRO A 306 6.54 6.51 12.89
C PRO A 306 7.90 5.90 13.20
N ASP A 307 8.02 5.18 14.31
CA ASP A 307 9.30 4.63 14.76
C ASP A 307 9.83 3.55 13.80
N ALA A 308 8.94 2.76 13.18
CA ALA A 308 9.33 1.78 12.16
C ALA A 308 9.87 2.45 10.89
N ALA A 309 9.25 3.55 10.44
CA ALA A 309 9.75 4.34 9.32
C ALA A 309 11.11 4.98 9.64
N GLN A 310 11.28 5.51 10.85
CA GLN A 310 12.56 6.05 11.32
C GLN A 310 13.66 4.98 11.39
N VAL A 311 13.38 3.82 11.99
CA VAL A 311 14.35 2.71 12.09
C VAL A 311 14.68 2.15 10.70
N MET A 312 13.70 1.97 9.81
CA MET A 312 13.97 1.57 8.41
C MET A 312 14.90 2.58 7.72
N ARG A 313 14.71 3.89 7.95
CA ARG A 313 15.60 4.93 7.38
C ARG A 313 17.00 4.97 8.01
N LYS A 314 17.15 4.56 9.28
CA LYS A 314 18.47 4.34 9.92
C LYS A 314 19.18 3.11 9.35
N LEU A 315 18.44 2.01 9.11
CA LEU A 315 18.99 0.71 8.71
C LEU A 315 19.47 0.65 7.26
N GLN A 316 18.93 1.47 6.36
CA GLN A 316 19.33 1.49 4.97
C GLN A 316 19.23 2.88 4.32
N SER A 317 20.12 3.14 3.36
CA SER A 317 20.15 4.40 2.60
C SER A 317 19.75 4.25 1.12
N THR A 318 19.72 3.04 0.58
CA THR A 318 19.52 2.67 -0.83
C THR A 318 18.16 3.06 -1.40
N TYR A 319 17.09 2.76 -0.65
CA TYR A 319 15.70 2.92 -1.09
C TYR A 319 15.01 4.05 -0.31
N PRO A 320 14.14 4.84 -0.95
CA PRO A 320 13.35 5.85 -0.27
C PRO A 320 12.44 5.22 0.80
N VAL A 321 12.30 5.93 1.92
CA VAL A 321 11.35 5.62 2.99
C VAL A 321 10.35 6.76 3.07
N TYR A 322 9.07 6.45 2.96
CA TYR A 322 7.96 7.40 3.03
C TYR A 322 7.13 7.15 4.30
N PHE A 323 6.55 8.20 4.86
CA PHE A 323 5.64 8.09 6.01
C PHE A 323 4.17 8.09 5.56
N LEU A 324 3.39 7.09 5.99
CA LEU A 324 1.95 7.03 5.74
C LEU A 324 1.20 7.84 6.80
N THR A 325 0.20 8.62 6.38
CA THR A 325 -0.64 9.42 7.27
C THR A 325 -2.08 9.53 6.77
N ASN A 326 -3.02 9.54 7.69
CA ASN A 326 -4.41 9.89 7.41
C ASN A 326 -4.63 11.42 7.21
N GLY A 327 -3.58 12.26 7.28
CA GLY A 327 -3.64 13.69 6.97
C GLY A 327 -4.60 14.49 7.86
N GLY A 328 -4.83 14.02 9.09
CA GLY A 328 -5.80 14.58 10.04
C GLY A 328 -7.27 14.20 9.79
N THR A 329 -7.54 13.21 8.93
CA THR A 329 -8.90 12.62 8.80
C THR A 329 -9.25 11.67 9.95
N GLU A 330 -8.24 11.16 10.66
CA GLU A 330 -8.33 10.33 11.86
C GLU A 330 -7.31 10.86 12.90
N ILE A 331 -7.61 10.68 14.19
CA ILE A 331 -6.80 11.18 15.32
C ILE A 331 -6.32 10.01 16.16
N TYR A 332 -5.01 9.90 16.31
CA TYR A 332 -4.29 8.89 17.08
C TYR A 332 -3.73 9.46 18.38
N ALA A 333 -3.37 8.57 19.31
CA ALA A 333 -2.61 8.93 20.51
C ALA A 333 -1.22 9.48 20.17
N ASP A 334 -0.56 8.92 19.15
CA ASP A 334 0.69 9.48 18.61
C ASP A 334 0.41 10.70 17.74
N VAL A 335 0.77 11.88 18.26
CA VAL A 335 0.60 13.17 17.59
C VAL A 335 1.29 13.25 16.22
N ARG A 336 2.36 12.47 15.99
CA ARG A 336 3.13 12.46 14.72
C ARG A 336 2.26 12.05 13.52
N ARG A 337 1.18 11.30 13.76
CA ARG A 337 0.26 10.78 12.72
C ARG A 337 -0.87 11.75 12.35
N ASN A 338 -1.10 12.81 13.15
CA ASN A 338 -2.38 13.52 13.20
C ASN A 338 -2.54 14.70 12.22
N SER A 339 -1.53 15.03 11.42
CA SER A 339 -1.64 16.07 10.37
C SER A 339 -0.55 15.93 9.31
N LEU A 340 -0.74 16.64 8.19
CA LEU A 340 0.30 16.79 7.16
C LEU A 340 1.50 17.59 7.68
N GLU A 341 1.26 18.61 8.52
CA GLU A 341 2.31 19.37 9.19
C GLU A 341 3.20 18.50 10.10
N GLU A 342 2.64 17.58 10.89
CA GLU A 342 3.43 16.65 11.69
C GLU A 342 4.14 15.60 10.83
N ALA A 343 3.51 15.12 9.75
CA ALA A 343 4.16 14.25 8.76
C ALA A 343 5.40 14.90 8.11
N ILE A 344 5.32 16.18 7.71
CA ILE A 344 6.46 16.95 7.18
C ILE A 344 7.58 17.03 8.22
N LYS A 345 7.26 17.41 9.46
CA LYS A 345 8.26 17.50 10.55
C LYS A 345 8.96 16.18 10.79
N LEU A 346 8.21 15.08 10.87
CA LEU A 346 8.76 13.75 11.06
C LEU A 346 9.68 13.34 9.91
N CYS A 347 9.26 13.58 8.66
CA CYS A 347 10.07 13.25 7.49
C CYS A 347 11.40 14.01 7.47
N LEU A 348 11.35 15.33 7.70
CA LEU A 348 12.54 16.18 7.74
C LEU A 348 13.48 15.80 8.89
N ALA A 349 12.95 15.58 10.10
CA ALA A 349 13.75 15.18 11.27
C ALA A 349 14.45 13.82 11.11
N SER A 350 13.93 12.96 10.22
CA SER A 350 14.38 11.57 10.05
C SER A 350 15.09 11.31 8.71
N GLY A 351 15.18 12.32 7.83
CA GLY A 351 15.74 12.18 6.49
C GLY A 351 14.95 11.23 5.57
N MET A 352 13.63 11.14 5.76
CA MET A 352 12.70 10.40 4.89
C MET A 352 12.38 11.22 3.63
N GLN A 353 12.11 10.55 2.51
CA GLN A 353 12.02 11.19 1.20
C GLN A 353 10.59 11.54 0.74
N GLY A 354 9.56 11.13 1.48
CA GLY A 354 8.20 11.40 1.06
C GLY A 354 7.13 11.07 2.08
N ILE A 355 5.90 11.41 1.70
CA ILE A 355 4.67 11.20 2.47
C ILE A 355 3.69 10.45 1.57
N VAL A 356 2.94 9.52 2.15
CA VAL A 356 1.78 8.89 1.51
C VAL A 356 0.54 9.27 2.34
N SER A 357 -0.32 10.13 1.79
CA SER A 357 -1.48 10.67 2.53
C SER A 357 -2.80 10.04 2.10
N GLU A 358 -3.75 9.90 3.01
CA GLU A 358 -5.16 9.73 2.60
C GLU A 358 -5.60 10.96 1.79
N ALA A 359 -6.26 10.72 0.65
CA ALA A 359 -6.57 11.75 -0.34
C ALA A 359 -7.53 12.85 0.16
N ARG A 360 -8.52 12.52 1.00
CA ARG A 360 -9.39 13.53 1.64
C ARG A 360 -8.59 14.41 2.60
N GLY A 361 -7.53 13.88 3.22
CA GLY A 361 -6.56 14.67 3.99
C GLY A 361 -5.94 15.79 3.16
N ILE A 362 -5.53 15.49 1.93
CA ILE A 362 -4.99 16.46 0.96
C ILE A 362 -6.07 17.47 0.52
N PHE A 363 -7.28 17.02 0.18
CA PHE A 363 -8.36 17.92 -0.25
C PHE A 363 -8.90 18.82 0.87
N ARG A 364 -8.85 18.39 2.14
CA ARG A 364 -9.19 19.23 3.30
C ARG A 364 -8.10 20.26 3.60
N HIS A 365 -6.84 19.98 3.27
CA HIS A 365 -5.68 20.84 3.56
C HIS A 365 -4.82 21.10 2.30
N PRO A 366 -5.37 21.66 1.21
CA PRO A 366 -4.65 21.80 -0.07
C PRO A 366 -3.40 22.68 0.04
N ALA A 367 -3.38 23.62 0.99
CA ALA A 367 -2.24 24.48 1.31
C ALA A 367 -1.03 23.72 1.91
N ALA A 368 -1.15 22.44 2.25
CA ALA A 368 -0.03 21.61 2.68
C ALA A 368 0.82 21.12 1.49
N VAL A 369 0.22 20.88 0.31
CA VAL A 369 0.94 20.37 -0.88
C VAL A 369 2.13 21.24 -1.30
N PRO A 370 2.03 22.58 -1.42
CA PRO A 370 3.20 23.41 -1.69
C PRO A 370 4.26 23.31 -0.59
N LYS A 371 3.89 23.23 0.70
CA LYS A 371 4.86 23.05 1.81
C LYS A 371 5.62 21.73 1.69
N ILE A 372 4.95 20.64 1.30
CA ILE A 372 5.56 19.31 1.10
C ILE A 372 6.58 19.39 -0.05
N LYS A 373 6.25 20.07 -1.15
CA LYS A 373 7.18 20.33 -2.26
C LYS A 373 8.36 21.23 -1.87
N GLU A 374 8.12 22.31 -1.13
CA GLU A 374 9.15 23.22 -0.61
C GLU A 374 10.11 22.50 0.35
N ALA A 375 9.61 21.51 1.11
CA ALA A 375 10.40 20.60 1.93
C ALA A 375 11.19 19.54 1.13
N ASN A 376 11.10 19.55 -0.21
CA ASN A 376 11.70 18.56 -1.12
C ASN A 376 11.27 17.11 -0.80
N LEU A 377 10.02 16.93 -0.37
CA LEU A 377 9.41 15.63 -0.12
C LEU A 377 8.50 15.25 -1.29
N SER A 378 8.58 13.98 -1.71
CA SER A 378 7.61 13.40 -2.63
C SER A 378 6.26 13.17 -1.94
N LEU A 379 5.16 13.37 -2.65
CA LEU A 379 3.81 13.14 -2.14
C LEU A 379 3.08 12.09 -2.98
N LEU A 380 2.72 10.97 -2.37
CA LEU A 380 1.75 10.03 -2.91
C LEU A 380 0.44 10.12 -2.11
N THR A 381 -0.64 9.58 -2.65
CA THR A 381 -1.89 9.41 -1.89
C THR A 381 -2.48 8.01 -2.00
N TYR A 382 -3.38 7.67 -1.08
CA TYR A 382 -4.27 6.51 -1.12
C TYR A 382 -5.69 6.92 -0.72
N GLY A 383 -6.63 5.96 -0.75
CA GLY A 383 -8.00 6.14 -0.26
C GLY A 383 -9.03 6.22 -1.37
N THR A 384 -10.31 6.25 -1.01
CA THR A 384 -11.40 6.01 -1.97
C THR A 384 -11.50 7.04 -3.10
N LEU A 385 -11.03 8.27 -2.88
CA LEU A 385 -11.01 9.30 -3.92
C LEU A 385 -9.99 9.01 -5.04
N ASN A 386 -8.99 8.15 -4.80
CA ASN A 386 -8.08 7.72 -5.85
C ASN A 386 -8.72 6.77 -6.87
N ASN A 387 -9.92 6.26 -6.58
CA ASN A 387 -10.75 5.49 -7.51
C ASN A 387 -11.71 6.36 -8.33
N VAL A 388 -11.55 7.69 -8.28
CA VAL A 388 -12.35 8.66 -9.05
C VAL A 388 -11.43 9.41 -10.02
N PRO A 389 -11.52 9.17 -11.35
CA PRO A 389 -10.69 9.80 -12.37
C PRO A 389 -10.48 11.31 -12.20
N GLU A 390 -11.56 12.05 -12.00
CA GLU A 390 -11.51 13.51 -11.86
C GLU A 390 -10.84 13.97 -10.55
N ALA A 391 -10.92 13.19 -9.47
CA ALA A 391 -10.20 13.50 -8.23
C ALA A 391 -8.70 13.16 -8.33
N VAL A 392 -8.33 12.13 -9.09
CA VAL A 392 -6.92 11.85 -9.45
C VAL A 392 -6.33 12.98 -10.27
N TYR A 393 -7.07 13.49 -11.26
CA TYR A 393 -6.66 14.65 -12.07
C TYR A 393 -6.50 15.93 -11.22
N MET A 394 -7.42 16.22 -10.29
CA MET A 394 -7.26 17.35 -9.36
C MET A 394 -6.01 17.20 -8.47
N GLN A 395 -5.70 15.99 -8.00
CA GLN A 395 -4.47 15.73 -7.23
C GLN A 395 -3.21 15.96 -8.07
N HIS A 396 -3.21 15.57 -9.34
CA HIS A 396 -2.14 15.89 -10.28
C HIS A 396 -1.94 17.41 -10.44
N LEU A 397 -3.00 18.18 -10.65
CA LEU A 397 -2.94 19.65 -10.75
C LEU A 397 -2.45 20.32 -9.45
N MET A 398 -2.87 19.82 -8.29
CA MET A 398 -2.36 20.26 -6.99
C MET A 398 -0.87 19.91 -6.81
N GLY A 399 -0.40 18.88 -7.54
CA GLY A 399 1.01 18.51 -7.60
C GLY A 399 1.40 17.32 -6.74
N VAL A 400 0.45 16.44 -6.44
CA VAL A 400 0.73 15.08 -5.94
C VAL A 400 1.56 14.33 -7.00
N ASN A 401 2.58 13.60 -6.59
CA ASN A 401 3.48 12.87 -7.49
C ASN A 401 2.87 11.56 -8.02
N GLY A 402 1.88 11.00 -7.35
CA GLY A 402 1.18 9.79 -7.81
C GLY A 402 0.11 9.27 -6.85
N VAL A 403 -0.66 8.29 -7.32
CA VAL A 403 -1.84 7.74 -6.63
C VAL A 403 -1.74 6.23 -6.47
N ILE A 404 -2.06 5.75 -5.27
CA ILE A 404 -2.33 4.34 -4.95
C ILE A 404 -3.84 4.10 -5.17
N VAL A 405 -4.19 3.14 -6.02
CA VAL A 405 -5.54 2.95 -6.58
C VAL A 405 -6.02 1.51 -6.46
N ASP A 406 -7.33 1.31 -6.29
CA ASP A 406 -7.96 -0.01 -6.36
C ASP A 406 -8.43 -0.34 -7.78
N LEU A 407 -9.06 0.64 -8.44
CA LEU A 407 -9.58 0.53 -9.81
C LEU A 407 -8.44 0.76 -10.82
N VAL A 408 -7.46 -0.16 -10.81
CA VAL A 408 -6.22 -0.06 -11.59
C VAL A 408 -6.48 0.17 -13.07
N GLN A 409 -7.43 -0.54 -13.67
CA GLN A 409 -7.74 -0.38 -15.09
C GLN A 409 -8.29 1.02 -15.38
N GLU A 410 -9.37 1.40 -14.68
CA GLU A 410 -10.09 2.64 -14.93
C GLU A 410 -9.23 3.88 -14.69
N ILE A 411 -8.36 3.85 -13.66
CA ILE A 411 -7.50 4.99 -13.35
C ILE A 411 -6.29 5.05 -14.27
N THR A 412 -5.71 3.92 -14.71
CA THR A 412 -4.63 3.97 -15.71
C THR A 412 -5.12 4.42 -17.09
N GLU A 413 -6.32 4.02 -17.49
CA GLU A 413 -7.01 4.54 -18.68
C GLU A 413 -7.23 6.06 -18.54
N ALA A 414 -7.84 6.52 -17.44
CA ALA A 414 -8.09 7.94 -17.22
C ALA A 414 -6.83 8.81 -17.11
N VAL A 415 -5.76 8.34 -16.46
CA VAL A 415 -4.48 9.05 -16.39
C VAL A 415 -3.85 9.18 -17.79
N SER A 416 -3.99 8.15 -18.62
CA SER A 416 -3.55 8.21 -20.02
C SER A 416 -4.31 9.29 -20.81
N GLU A 417 -5.64 9.35 -20.67
CA GLU A 417 -6.48 10.34 -21.36
C GLU A 417 -6.32 11.77 -20.85
N LEU A 418 -6.19 11.97 -19.53
CA LEU A 418 -6.27 13.29 -18.89
C LEU A 418 -4.91 13.93 -18.59
N ILE A 419 -3.85 13.15 -18.39
CA ILE A 419 -2.54 13.65 -17.93
C ILE A 419 -1.47 13.53 -19.02
N THR A 420 -1.61 12.60 -19.98
CA THR A 420 -0.61 12.41 -21.05
C THR A 420 -0.92 13.11 -22.37
N VAL A 421 -2.10 13.73 -22.49
CA VAL A 421 -2.43 14.64 -23.60
C VAL A 421 -1.88 16.03 -23.29
N PRO A 422 -0.95 16.58 -24.10
CA PRO A 422 -0.53 17.97 -23.93
C PRO A 422 -1.70 18.92 -24.19
N GLU A 423 -1.86 19.94 -23.36
CA GLU A 423 -2.65 21.14 -23.69
C GLU A 423 -2.28 21.61 -25.12
N PRO A 424 -3.26 21.85 -26.01
CA PRO A 424 -2.96 22.31 -27.35
C PRO A 424 -2.26 23.68 -27.28
N ASP A 425 -1.11 23.78 -27.94
CA ASP A 425 -0.27 24.99 -27.95
C ASP A 425 -1.09 26.23 -28.35
N LEU A 426 -1.42 27.09 -27.37
CA LEU A 426 -2.10 28.37 -27.58
C LEU A 426 -1.19 29.44 -28.25
N ASN A 427 -0.10 28.99 -28.88
CA ASN A 427 0.92 29.80 -29.54
C ASN A 427 0.81 29.76 -31.09
N ALA A 428 -0.36 29.43 -31.62
CA ALA A 428 -0.69 29.59 -33.03
C ALA A 428 -1.65 30.79 -33.26
N GLU A 429 -1.07 31.91 -33.69
CA GLU A 429 -1.73 33.08 -34.31
C GLU A 429 -2.73 33.91 -33.47
N ASN A 430 -2.31 35.09 -32.98
CA ASN A 430 -2.53 36.34 -33.73
C ASN A 430 -1.92 37.59 -33.07
N LEU A 431 -1.45 38.53 -33.90
CA LEU A 431 -0.96 39.84 -33.50
C LEU A 431 -2.10 40.88 -33.48
N SER A 432 -2.53 41.37 -32.31
CA SER A 432 -2.89 42.80 -32.15
C SER A 432 -3.16 43.25 -30.70
N ASN A 433 -2.56 44.40 -30.35
CA ASN A 433 -2.97 45.43 -29.39
C ASN A 433 -3.40 45.07 -27.95
N GLY A 434 -2.47 45.39 -27.04
CA GLY A 434 -2.55 45.20 -25.59
C GLY A 434 -3.71 45.86 -24.82
N ALA A 435 -4.01 45.22 -23.70
CA ALA A 435 -4.45 45.80 -22.44
C ALA A 435 -3.75 45.03 -21.28
N ALA A 436 -3.87 45.51 -20.05
CA ALA A 436 -3.05 45.03 -18.92
C ALA A 436 -3.28 43.55 -18.54
N LYS A 437 -2.22 42.90 -18.04
CA LYS A 437 -2.28 41.56 -17.44
C LYS A 437 -2.95 41.62 -16.06
N ASP A 438 -4.22 41.23 -15.98
CA ASP A 438 -4.74 40.66 -14.75
C ASP A 438 -4.23 39.22 -14.58
N ALA A 439 -4.08 38.77 -13.34
CA ALA A 439 -3.61 37.43 -13.03
C ALA A 439 -4.60 36.39 -13.59
N THR A 440 -4.14 35.58 -14.54
CA THR A 440 -4.96 34.60 -15.26
C THR A 440 -5.54 33.58 -14.28
N THR A 441 -6.84 33.71 -14.01
CA THR A 441 -7.65 32.63 -13.43
C THR A 441 -7.52 31.38 -14.29
N PRO A 442 -7.20 30.20 -13.74
CA PRO A 442 -7.16 28.97 -14.53
C PRO A 442 -8.51 28.71 -15.19
N ASN A 443 -8.50 28.50 -16.50
CA ASN A 443 -9.70 28.25 -17.30
C ASN A 443 -10.15 26.80 -17.14
N PHE A 444 -10.88 26.52 -16.06
CA PHE A 444 -11.58 25.25 -15.90
C PHE A 444 -12.67 25.08 -16.97
N SER A 445 -12.72 23.91 -17.60
CA SER A 445 -13.84 23.53 -18.46
C SER A 445 -15.15 23.47 -17.67
N GLN A 446 -16.28 23.55 -18.38
CA GLN A 446 -17.62 23.34 -17.80
C GLN A 446 -17.74 22.02 -17.02
N ARG A 447 -16.97 20.98 -17.42
CA ARG A 447 -16.94 19.67 -16.74
C ARG A 447 -16.22 19.75 -15.39
N GLU A 448 -15.07 20.40 -15.33
CA GLU A 448 -14.31 20.62 -14.08
C GLU A 448 -15.05 21.54 -13.11
N ILE A 449 -15.67 22.62 -13.60
CA ILE A 449 -16.48 23.53 -12.77
C ILE A 449 -17.70 22.78 -12.19
N SER A 450 -18.43 22.02 -13.00
CA SER A 450 -19.56 21.21 -12.52
C SER A 450 -19.12 20.10 -11.56
N PHE A 451 -17.84 19.72 -11.56
CA PHE A 451 -17.30 18.66 -10.70
C PHE A 451 -16.75 19.19 -9.37
N LEU A 452 -16.09 20.36 -9.35
CA LEU A 452 -15.76 21.07 -8.10
C LEU A 452 -17.00 21.27 -7.22
N LEU A 453 -18.14 21.60 -7.85
CA LEU A 453 -19.44 21.74 -7.18
C LEU A 453 -20.04 20.40 -6.68
N ARG A 454 -19.57 19.24 -7.18
CA ARG A 454 -19.98 17.89 -6.73
C ARG A 454 -19.04 17.27 -5.69
N LEU A 455 -17.75 17.62 -5.71
CA LEU A 455 -16.77 17.18 -4.71
C LEU A 455 -17.04 17.79 -3.34
N ILE A 456 -17.47 19.06 -3.28
CA ILE A 456 -17.70 19.79 -2.02
C ILE A 456 -18.52 18.99 -0.99
N PRO A 457 -19.68 18.38 -1.33
CA PRO A 457 -20.41 17.48 -0.42
C PRO A 457 -19.61 16.31 0.18
N GLU A 458 -18.67 15.71 -0.56
CA GLU A 458 -17.85 14.57 -0.11
C GLU A 458 -16.62 15.00 0.71
N LEU A 459 -16.16 16.24 0.51
CA LEU A 459 -15.05 16.85 1.26
C LEU A 459 -15.49 17.43 2.62
N VAL A 460 -16.76 17.80 2.74
CA VAL A 460 -17.38 18.42 3.93
C VAL A 460 -17.95 17.38 4.92
N GLN A 461 -18.16 16.13 4.47
CA GLN A 461 -18.30 14.95 5.34
C GLN A 461 -16.93 14.31 5.57
#